data_AF-A0A9Q2NU61-F1
#
_entry.id   AF-A0A9Q2NU61-F1
#
_cell.length_a   1.000
_cell.length_b   1.000
_cell.length_c   1.000
_cell.angle_alpha   90.00
_cell.angle_beta   90.00
_cell.angle_gamma   90.00
#
_symmetry.space_group_name_H-M   'P 1'
#
loop_
_entity.id
_entity.type
_entity.pdbx_description
1 polymer ?
#
loop_
_entity_poly.entity_id
_entity_poly.type
_entity_poly.pdbx_seq_one_letter_code
_entity_poly.pdbx_strand_id
1 'polypeptide(L)'
;MVYELFIGDYAYSSWSLRGWLLFRQLGIAPKVHLVDFNKTGVAEQLDSIAPARTVPAMRAPDGTIVWDSLAMAEELHSRHPDAGLWPNDPVARGLGRALAAEMHSGFTALRGECPMNLRTAYRDVTHSDATHTDIARIETIWSLARNRYADQGPWLLGQYSIADIAFAPVAARFAGYDVALSDTAQRYVDTHLADPWFRQWRTMGLTTGDTLPWYAKPFETKAWPGPAPLNATPVDAGPAVNAHCPFTGGAPTYFLEMDGRIYGFENKTCRDETALDPEAWPAFMALTTSS
;
A
#
# COMPACT_ATOMS: atom_id res chain seq x y z
N MET A 1 -15.76 19.69 6.73
CA MET A 1 -15.09 19.22 5.48
C MET A 1 -14.75 17.74 5.66
N VAL A 2 -14.43 17.01 4.59
CA VAL A 2 -13.88 15.64 4.69
C VAL A 2 -12.35 15.71 4.86
N TYR A 3 -11.71 14.61 5.23
CA TYR A 3 -10.24 14.53 5.16
C TYR A 3 -9.76 14.71 3.72
N GLU A 4 -8.71 15.50 3.52
CA GLU A 4 -7.96 15.56 2.27
C GLU A 4 -6.61 14.86 2.48
N LEU A 5 -6.24 13.97 1.56
CA LEU A 5 -4.97 13.22 1.58
C LEU A 5 -4.17 13.55 0.33
N PHE A 6 -2.96 14.06 0.51
CA PHE A 6 -2.04 14.40 -0.56
C PHE A 6 -0.97 13.32 -0.65
N ILE A 7 -0.86 12.67 -1.81
CA ILE A 7 0.03 11.54 -2.06
C ILE A 7 0.77 11.71 -3.38
N GLY A 8 1.92 11.07 -3.50
CA GLY A 8 2.64 10.92 -4.76
C GLY A 8 2.29 9.63 -5.47
N ASP A 9 3.04 9.33 -6.53
CA ASP A 9 2.81 8.18 -7.40
C ASP A 9 2.65 6.86 -6.62
N TYR A 10 1.59 6.12 -6.94
CA TYR A 10 1.25 4.85 -6.31
C TYR A 10 2.34 3.78 -6.46
N ALA A 11 3.02 3.70 -7.61
CA ALA A 11 4.03 2.68 -7.85
C ALA A 11 5.37 2.96 -7.14
N TYR A 12 5.67 4.23 -6.83
CA TYR A 12 7.02 4.65 -6.41
C TYR A 12 7.08 5.32 -5.03
N SER A 13 6.00 5.97 -4.59
CA SER A 13 6.00 6.75 -3.34
C SER A 13 5.76 5.86 -2.11
N SER A 14 6.84 5.28 -1.58
CA SER A 14 6.78 4.44 -0.37
C SER A 14 6.15 5.13 0.85
N TRP A 15 6.34 6.44 1.00
CA TRP A 15 5.75 7.20 2.08
C TRP A 15 4.24 7.39 1.88
N SER A 16 3.80 7.58 0.64
CA SER A 16 2.39 7.78 0.31
C SER A 16 1.56 6.53 0.55
N LEU A 17 2.12 5.34 0.28
CA LEU A 17 1.50 4.06 0.64
C LEU A 17 1.16 4.03 2.14
N ARG A 18 2.09 4.47 3.00
CA ARG A 18 1.85 4.53 4.46
C ARG A 18 0.67 5.44 4.79
N GLY A 19 0.65 6.64 4.22
CA GLY A 19 -0.43 7.60 4.41
C GLY A 19 -1.79 7.05 4.00
N TRP A 20 -1.86 6.39 2.85
CA TRP A 20 -3.09 5.79 2.35
C TRP A 20 -3.58 4.60 3.18
N LEU A 21 -2.67 3.70 3.60
CA LEU A 21 -3.01 2.56 4.45
C LEU A 21 -3.57 2.98 5.83
N LEU A 22 -3.16 4.13 6.37
CA LEU A 22 -3.76 4.68 7.59
C LEU A 22 -5.26 4.93 7.40
N PHE A 23 -5.66 5.58 6.31
CA PHE A 23 -7.06 5.84 6.01
C PHE A 23 -7.86 4.56 5.73
N ARG A 24 -7.22 3.56 5.12
CA ARG A 24 -7.82 2.24 4.93
C ARG A 24 -8.13 1.55 6.25
N GLN A 25 -7.18 1.55 7.18
CA GLN A 25 -7.37 0.97 8.50
C GLN A 25 -8.47 1.70 9.30
N LEU A 26 -8.61 3.00 9.12
CA LEU A 26 -9.69 3.79 9.74
C LEU A 26 -11.07 3.54 9.11
N GLY A 27 -11.15 2.91 7.93
CA GLY A 27 -12.39 2.83 7.16
C GLY A 27 -12.90 4.20 6.67
N ILE A 28 -12.01 5.19 6.55
CA ILE A 28 -12.35 6.55 6.09
C ILE A 28 -11.90 6.70 4.65
N ALA A 29 -12.79 7.17 3.78
CA ALA A 29 -12.45 7.55 2.41
C ALA A 29 -12.08 9.06 2.35
N PRO A 30 -10.78 9.43 2.33
CA PRO A 30 -10.40 10.82 2.15
C PRO A 30 -10.59 11.26 0.70
N LYS A 31 -10.69 12.57 0.49
CA LYS A 31 -10.50 13.16 -0.83
C LYS A 31 -9.01 13.12 -1.17
N VAL A 32 -8.65 12.31 -2.17
CA VAL A 32 -7.25 12.09 -2.56
C VAL A 32 -6.80 13.14 -3.58
N HIS A 33 -5.62 13.70 -3.33
CA HIS A 33 -4.90 14.62 -4.22
C HIS A 33 -3.58 13.97 -4.63
N LEU A 34 -3.45 13.61 -5.91
CA LEU A 34 -2.22 13.03 -6.43
C LEU A 34 -1.30 14.16 -6.93
N VAL A 35 -0.07 14.20 -6.41
CA VAL A 35 0.99 15.06 -6.95
C VAL A 35 1.64 14.39 -8.15
N ASP A 36 1.89 15.15 -9.20
CA ASP A 36 2.49 14.68 -10.44
C ASP A 36 4.00 14.97 -10.45
N PHE A 37 4.81 13.93 -10.35
CA PHE A 37 6.28 14.06 -10.31
C PHE A 37 6.90 14.59 -11.61
N ASN A 38 6.15 14.64 -12.73
CA ASN A 38 6.62 15.17 -14.02
C ASN A 38 6.24 16.64 -14.24
N LYS A 39 5.30 17.19 -13.45
CA LYS A 39 4.74 18.53 -13.69
C LYS A 39 5.59 19.67 -13.11
N THR A 40 5.71 19.72 -11.79
CA THR A 40 6.48 20.71 -11.03
C THR A 40 7.01 20.09 -9.74
N GLY A 41 7.83 20.81 -8.97
CA GLY A 41 8.33 20.32 -7.69
C GLY A 41 7.19 19.97 -6.71
N VAL A 42 7.36 18.90 -5.93
CA VAL A 42 6.32 18.46 -4.96
C VAL A 42 5.90 19.59 -4.03
N ALA A 43 6.84 20.39 -3.52
CA ALA A 43 6.54 21.50 -2.62
C ALA A 43 5.60 22.54 -3.25
N GLU A 44 5.82 22.90 -4.51
CA GLU A 44 4.98 23.85 -5.26
C GLU A 44 3.55 23.33 -5.44
N GLN A 45 3.40 22.02 -5.69
CA GLN A 45 2.08 21.39 -5.79
C GLN A 45 1.33 21.35 -4.44
N LEU A 46 2.03 21.56 -3.33
CA LEU A 46 1.48 21.55 -1.97
C LEU A 46 1.27 22.96 -1.40
N ASP A 47 1.39 24.03 -2.20
CA ASP A 47 1.24 25.42 -1.74
C ASP A 47 -0.05 25.67 -0.94
N SER A 48 -1.15 25.02 -1.34
CA SER A 48 -2.44 25.15 -0.65
C SER A 48 -2.44 24.59 0.79
N ILE A 49 -1.48 23.72 1.13
CA ILE A 49 -1.33 23.10 2.45
C ILE A 49 0.04 23.40 3.08
N ALA A 50 0.57 24.60 2.85
CA ALA A 50 1.78 25.06 3.53
C ALA A 50 1.67 24.87 5.07
N PRO A 51 2.74 24.44 5.77
CA PRO A 51 4.13 24.33 5.29
C PRO A 51 4.52 22.95 4.73
N ALA A 52 3.55 22.10 4.37
CA ALA A 52 3.87 20.79 3.78
C ALA A 52 4.68 20.95 2.48
N ARG A 53 5.77 20.18 2.37
CA ARG A 53 6.68 20.21 1.21
C ARG A 53 7.02 18.82 0.65
N THR A 54 6.47 17.78 1.27
CA THR A 54 6.65 16.37 0.93
C THR A 54 5.32 15.64 1.10
N VAL A 55 5.17 14.54 0.38
CA VAL A 55 4.04 13.61 0.53
C VAL A 55 4.45 12.37 1.34
N PRO A 56 3.53 11.78 2.13
CA PRO A 56 2.14 12.18 2.28
C PRO A 56 1.97 13.39 3.20
N ALA A 57 0.86 14.09 3.00
CA ALA A 57 0.35 15.10 3.92
C ALA A 57 -1.18 14.99 3.96
N MET A 58 -1.79 15.45 5.05
CA MET A 58 -3.25 15.50 5.19
C MET A 58 -3.73 16.85 5.66
N ARG A 59 -4.97 17.18 5.29
CA ARG A 59 -5.77 18.22 5.93
C ARG A 59 -6.99 17.57 6.58
N ALA A 60 -7.14 17.76 7.89
CA ALA A 60 -8.27 17.27 8.65
C ALA A 60 -9.52 18.14 8.41
N PRO A 61 -10.73 17.65 8.76
CA PRO A 61 -11.99 18.39 8.62
C PRO A 61 -12.03 19.80 9.24
N ASP A 62 -11.26 20.01 10.30
CA ASP A 62 -11.13 21.28 11.04
C ASP A 62 -10.04 22.21 10.48
N GLY A 63 -9.40 21.81 9.39
CA GLY A 63 -8.32 22.57 8.74
C GLY A 63 -6.92 22.25 9.25
N THR A 64 -6.76 21.37 10.24
CA THR A 64 -5.42 20.96 10.73
C THR A 64 -4.63 20.31 9.62
N ILE A 65 -3.43 20.84 9.33
CA ILE A 65 -2.51 20.28 8.34
C ILE A 65 -1.43 19.48 9.07
N VAL A 66 -1.25 18.23 8.66
CA VAL A 66 -0.17 17.36 9.15
C VAL A 66 0.60 16.81 7.96
N TRP A 67 1.89 17.10 7.92
CA TRP A 67 2.85 16.50 6.99
C TRP A 67 3.73 15.52 7.78
N ASP A 68 4.27 14.51 7.08
CA ASP A 68 4.98 13.35 7.64
C ASP A 68 4.08 12.15 7.97
N SER A 69 4.37 10.99 7.39
CA SER A 69 3.54 9.78 7.56
C SER A 69 3.44 9.27 9.00
N LEU A 70 4.48 9.45 9.83
CA LEU A 70 4.45 9.01 11.23
C LEU A 70 3.70 10.03 12.10
N ALA A 71 3.87 11.33 11.82
CA ALA A 71 3.06 12.37 12.46
C ALA A 71 1.56 12.20 12.12
N MET A 72 1.25 11.89 10.86
CA MET A 72 -0.12 11.54 10.44
C MET A 72 -0.66 10.34 11.20
N ALA A 73 0.15 9.30 11.40
CA ALA A 73 -0.26 8.11 12.12
C ALA A 73 -0.64 8.39 13.59
N GLU A 74 0.20 9.14 14.31
CA GLU A 74 -0.09 9.51 15.71
C GLU A 74 -1.27 10.49 15.81
N GLU A 75 -1.39 11.45 14.89
CA GLU A 75 -2.53 12.38 14.88
C GLU A 75 -3.85 11.67 14.59
N LEU A 76 -3.87 10.77 13.60
CA LEU A 76 -5.05 9.98 13.29
C LEU A 76 -5.41 9.04 14.44
N HIS A 77 -4.44 8.45 15.13
CA HIS A 77 -4.69 7.66 16.33
C HIS A 77 -5.27 8.51 17.47
N SER A 78 -4.76 9.73 17.66
CA SER A 78 -5.28 10.68 18.66
C SER A 78 -6.74 11.08 18.38
N ARG A 79 -7.08 11.32 17.10
CA ARG A 79 -8.44 11.69 16.67
C ARG A 79 -9.42 10.51 16.66
N HIS A 80 -8.92 9.30 16.44
CA HIS A 80 -9.70 8.07 16.33
C HIS A 80 -9.15 6.99 17.28
N PRO A 81 -9.22 7.19 18.61
CA PRO A 81 -8.58 6.30 19.57
C PRO A 81 -9.11 4.86 19.51
N ASP A 82 -10.37 4.69 19.14
CA ASP A 82 -11.05 3.39 19.07
C ASP A 82 -10.80 2.64 17.75
N ALA A 83 -10.11 3.24 16.78
CA ALA A 83 -9.87 2.63 15.48
C ALA A 83 -8.75 1.57 15.47
N GLY A 84 -8.13 1.32 16.63
CA GLY A 84 -7.16 0.21 16.79
C GLY A 84 -5.88 0.37 15.98
N LEU A 85 -5.50 1.61 15.59
CA LEU A 85 -4.25 1.89 14.85
C LEU A 85 -3.00 1.44 15.62
N TRP A 86 -3.06 1.52 16.95
CA TRP A 86 -2.11 0.91 17.87
C TRP A 86 -2.80 -0.14 18.76
N PRO A 87 -2.07 -1.17 19.23
CA PRO A 87 -2.59 -2.06 20.26
C PRO A 87 -2.93 -1.33 21.57
N ASN A 88 -3.95 -1.83 22.27
CA ASN A 88 -4.36 -1.31 23.59
C ASN A 88 -3.36 -1.68 24.69
N ASP A 89 -2.69 -2.84 24.57
CA ASP A 89 -1.62 -3.22 25.49
C ASP A 89 -0.45 -2.22 25.41
N PRO A 90 -0.08 -1.56 26.53
CA PRO A 90 1.03 -0.62 26.54
C PRO A 90 2.37 -1.24 26.14
N VAL A 91 2.59 -2.54 26.40
CA VAL A 91 3.86 -3.20 26.04
C VAL A 91 3.96 -3.41 24.53
N ALA A 92 2.91 -3.95 23.90
CA ALA A 92 2.82 -4.05 22.45
C ALA A 92 2.90 -2.69 21.76
N ARG A 93 2.19 -1.69 22.28
CA ARG A 93 2.21 -0.31 21.74
C ARG A 93 3.58 0.34 21.84
N GLY A 94 4.29 0.14 22.96
CA GLY A 94 5.67 0.61 23.11
C GLY A 94 6.61 0.01 22.08
N LEU A 95 6.52 -1.31 21.85
CA LEU A 95 7.28 -1.98 20.80
C LEU A 95 6.90 -1.47 19.40
N GLY A 96 5.61 -1.34 19.11
CA GLY A 96 5.10 -0.84 17.83
C GLY A 96 5.63 0.53 17.47
N ARG A 97 5.67 1.46 18.43
CA ARG A 97 6.25 2.80 18.24
C ARG A 97 7.74 2.76 17.98
N ALA A 98 8.49 1.92 18.70
CA ALA A 98 9.93 1.74 18.44
C ALA A 98 10.19 1.22 17.02
N LEU A 99 9.44 0.19 16.61
CA LEU A 99 9.49 -0.40 15.27
C LEU A 99 9.20 0.65 14.17
N ALA A 100 8.10 1.38 14.32
CA ALA A 100 7.69 2.38 13.34
C ALA A 100 8.66 3.56 13.28
N ALA A 101 9.16 4.04 14.43
CA ALA A 101 10.13 5.14 14.50
C ALA A 101 11.48 4.75 13.88
N GLU A 102 12.00 3.55 14.19
CA GLU A 102 13.25 3.05 13.62
C GLU A 102 13.13 2.89 12.10
N MET A 103 12.01 2.33 11.61
CA MET A 103 11.72 2.30 10.18
C MET A 103 11.61 3.70 9.59
N HIS A 104 11.01 4.65 10.31
CA HIS A 104 10.84 6.01 9.83
C HIS A 104 12.19 6.71 9.62
N SER A 105 13.14 6.60 10.57
CA SER A 105 14.42 7.32 10.54
C SER A 105 15.63 6.55 10.03
N GLY A 106 15.49 5.25 9.72
CA GLY A 106 16.62 4.37 9.39
C GLY A 106 16.57 3.70 8.02
N PHE A 107 17.48 2.72 7.86
CA PHE A 107 17.60 1.82 6.71
C PHE A 107 17.93 2.51 5.38
N THR A 108 18.88 3.45 5.43
CA THR A 108 19.22 4.30 4.28
C THR A 108 19.85 3.54 3.13
N ALA A 109 20.68 2.53 3.40
CA ALA A 109 21.32 1.72 2.36
C ALA A 109 20.26 0.90 1.61
N LEU A 110 19.40 0.20 2.35
CA LEU A 110 18.27 -0.53 1.76
C LEU A 110 17.37 0.39 0.94
N ARG A 111 17.02 1.58 1.45
CA ARG A 111 16.13 2.52 0.76
C ARG A 111 16.75 3.07 -0.54
N GLY A 112 18.07 3.22 -0.60
CA GLY A 112 18.76 3.72 -1.78
C GLY A 112 18.99 2.65 -2.85
N GLU A 113 19.38 1.44 -2.43
CA GLU A 113 19.62 0.33 -3.35
C GLU A 113 18.31 -0.30 -3.84
N CYS A 114 17.34 -0.41 -2.94
CA CYS A 114 16.01 -0.98 -3.18
C CYS A 114 14.93 0.10 -2.98
N PRO A 115 14.81 1.11 -3.87
CA PRO A 115 13.65 2.00 -3.84
C PRO A 115 12.36 1.19 -4.11
N MET A 116 11.22 1.63 -3.59
CA MET A 116 9.96 0.93 -3.90
C MET A 116 9.63 1.12 -5.38
N ASN A 117 9.34 0.03 -6.09
CA ASN A 117 8.87 0.03 -7.46
C ASN A 117 7.88 -1.14 -7.62
N LEU A 118 6.58 -0.83 -7.64
CA LEU A 118 5.53 -1.86 -7.72
C LEU A 118 5.22 -2.32 -9.15
N ARG A 119 5.80 -1.66 -10.15
CA ARG A 119 5.62 -1.99 -11.58
C ARG A 119 6.53 -3.13 -12.04
N THR A 120 7.60 -3.41 -11.31
CA THR A 120 8.59 -4.42 -11.70
C THR A 120 9.07 -5.20 -10.48
N ALA A 121 9.53 -6.42 -10.71
CA ALA A 121 10.32 -7.18 -9.76
C ALA A 121 11.59 -7.66 -10.47
N TYR A 122 12.66 -7.82 -9.71
CA TYR A 122 13.97 -8.27 -10.17
C TYR A 122 14.28 -9.65 -9.61
N ARG A 123 15.24 -10.35 -10.22
CA ARG A 123 15.81 -11.60 -9.69
C ARG A 123 17.31 -11.51 -9.56
N ASP A 124 17.88 -12.36 -8.73
CA ASP A 124 19.33 -12.52 -8.57
C ASP A 124 20.05 -11.19 -8.27
N VAL A 125 19.42 -10.34 -7.45
CA VAL A 125 19.94 -9.02 -7.12
C VAL A 125 21.05 -9.13 -6.09
N THR A 126 22.23 -8.60 -6.43
CA THR A 126 23.33 -8.45 -5.47
C THR A 126 23.18 -7.15 -4.68
N HIS A 127 23.36 -7.23 -3.35
CA HIS A 127 23.27 -6.10 -2.44
C HIS A 127 24.65 -5.77 -1.82
N SER A 128 24.82 -4.53 -1.38
CA SER A 128 26.02 -4.17 -0.60
C SER A 128 25.98 -4.71 0.82
N ASP A 129 27.14 -4.76 1.48
CA ASP A 129 27.25 -5.10 2.90
C ASP A 129 26.41 -4.17 3.80
N ALA A 130 26.27 -2.90 3.41
CA ALA A 130 25.45 -1.92 4.13
C ALA A 130 23.96 -2.29 4.02
N THR A 131 23.49 -2.69 2.84
CA THR A 131 22.12 -3.17 2.64
C THR A 131 21.90 -4.49 3.39
N HIS A 132 22.86 -5.41 3.39
CA HIS A 132 22.78 -6.64 4.20
C HIS A 132 22.71 -6.35 5.70
N THR A 133 23.43 -5.33 6.19
CA THR A 133 23.34 -4.88 7.58
C THR A 133 21.95 -4.34 7.92
N ASP A 134 21.36 -3.54 7.03
CA ASP A 134 19.99 -3.04 7.18
C ASP A 134 18.97 -4.20 7.19
N ILE A 135 19.09 -5.16 6.27
CA ILE A 135 18.23 -6.34 6.20
C ILE A 135 18.31 -7.16 7.50
N ALA A 136 19.52 -7.47 7.97
CA ALA A 136 19.73 -8.24 9.20
C ALA A 136 19.12 -7.53 10.42
N ARG A 137 19.19 -6.20 10.47
CA ARG A 137 18.54 -5.42 11.53
C ARG A 137 17.02 -5.50 11.46
N ILE A 138 16.44 -5.40 10.26
CA ILE A 138 14.99 -5.56 10.04
C ILE A 138 14.53 -6.96 10.46
N GLU A 139 15.24 -8.01 10.07
CA GLU A 139 14.90 -9.38 10.47
C GLU A 139 14.97 -9.57 11.98
N THR A 140 15.94 -8.95 12.65
CA THR A 140 16.07 -8.98 14.11
C THR A 140 14.84 -8.39 14.79
N ILE A 141 14.41 -7.19 14.39
CA ILE A 141 13.29 -6.49 15.04
C ILE A 141 11.94 -7.11 14.67
N TRP A 142 11.79 -7.65 13.45
CA TRP A 142 10.61 -8.43 13.07
C TRP A 142 10.53 -9.73 13.85
N SER A 143 11.64 -10.47 13.97
CA SER A 143 11.69 -11.70 14.77
C SER A 143 11.37 -11.44 16.23
N LEU A 144 11.88 -10.35 16.82
CA LEU A 144 11.51 -9.94 18.18
C LEU A 144 9.99 -9.78 18.35
N ALA A 145 9.34 -9.09 17.41
CA ALA A 145 7.90 -8.86 17.46
C ALA A 145 7.10 -10.16 17.23
N ARG A 146 7.47 -10.91 16.18
CA ARG A 146 6.82 -12.19 15.84
C ARG A 146 6.98 -13.23 16.93
N ASN A 147 8.13 -13.33 17.60
CA ASN A 147 8.32 -14.24 18.74
C ASN A 147 7.40 -13.93 19.92
N ARG A 148 6.91 -12.69 20.05
CA ARG A 148 6.01 -12.28 21.14
C ARG A 148 4.53 -12.38 20.77
N TYR A 149 4.19 -12.15 19.50
CA TYR A 149 2.80 -11.92 19.07
C TYR A 149 2.32 -12.80 17.93
N ALA A 150 3.11 -13.78 17.45
CA ALA A 150 2.72 -14.62 16.31
C ALA A 150 1.41 -15.41 16.54
N ASP A 151 1.13 -15.83 17.78
CA ASP A 151 -0.08 -16.58 18.12
C ASP A 151 -1.35 -15.70 18.14
N GLN A 152 -1.19 -14.38 18.03
CA GLN A 152 -2.28 -13.40 18.06
C GLN A 152 -2.65 -12.90 16.66
N GLY A 153 -2.00 -13.41 15.61
CA GLY A 153 -2.28 -13.09 14.22
C GLY A 153 -1.02 -12.94 13.36
N PRO A 154 -1.17 -12.64 12.07
CA PRO A 154 -0.07 -12.67 11.11
C PRO A 154 0.81 -11.41 11.11
N TRP A 155 0.40 -10.36 11.84
CA TRP A 155 1.06 -9.05 11.86
C TRP A 155 2.10 -8.91 12.98
N LEU A 156 2.97 -7.90 12.93
CA LEU A 156 4.10 -7.77 13.87
C LEU A 156 3.67 -7.78 15.33
N LEU A 157 2.51 -7.19 15.62
CA LEU A 157 1.92 -7.10 16.96
C LEU A 157 0.64 -7.95 17.07
N GLY A 158 0.55 -9.03 16.28
CA GLY A 158 -0.60 -9.92 16.17
C GLY A 158 -1.67 -9.37 15.22
N GLN A 159 -2.20 -8.20 15.57
CA GLN A 159 -3.17 -7.45 14.77
C GLN A 159 -2.49 -6.40 13.88
N TYR A 160 -3.14 -6.03 12.76
CA TYR A 160 -2.63 -5.01 11.86
C TYR A 160 -2.55 -3.66 12.58
N SER A 161 -1.42 -2.98 12.43
CA SER A 161 -1.12 -1.75 13.17
C SER A 161 -0.28 -0.77 12.35
N ILE A 162 -0.03 0.42 12.91
CA ILE A 162 0.90 1.40 12.32
C ILE A 162 2.30 0.81 12.10
N ALA A 163 2.74 -0.16 12.91
CA ALA A 163 4.03 -0.84 12.68
C ALA A 163 4.03 -1.57 11.32
N ASP A 164 2.94 -2.27 11.00
CA ASP A 164 2.80 -2.98 9.73
C ASP A 164 2.70 -2.00 8.56
N ILE A 165 1.95 -0.91 8.73
CA ILE A 165 1.88 0.19 7.76
C ILE A 165 3.28 0.77 7.47
N ALA A 166 4.10 0.99 8.51
CA ALA A 166 5.45 1.53 8.35
C ALA A 166 6.36 0.58 7.54
N PHE A 167 6.17 -0.74 7.70
CA PHE A 167 6.95 -1.78 7.03
C PHE A 167 6.36 -2.29 5.71
N ALA A 168 5.13 -1.94 5.33
CA ALA A 168 4.54 -2.34 4.05
C ALA A 168 5.44 -2.01 2.83
N PRO A 169 6.09 -0.82 2.74
CA PRO A 169 7.03 -0.57 1.65
C PRO A 169 8.31 -1.41 1.74
N VAL A 170 8.71 -1.90 2.92
CA VAL A 170 9.85 -2.81 3.05
C VAL A 170 9.49 -4.20 2.54
N ALA A 171 8.27 -4.69 2.80
CA ALA A 171 7.80 -5.93 2.20
C ALA A 171 7.84 -5.86 0.67
N ALA A 172 7.39 -4.73 0.09
CA ALA A 172 7.50 -4.45 -1.34
C ALA A 172 8.95 -4.50 -1.86
N ARG A 173 9.90 -3.92 -1.10
CA ARG A 173 11.33 -3.92 -1.45
C ARG A 173 11.89 -5.34 -1.42
N PHE A 174 11.68 -6.07 -0.33
CA PHE A 174 12.23 -7.42 -0.21
C PHE A 174 11.71 -8.34 -1.31
N ALA A 175 10.42 -8.27 -1.60
CA ALA A 175 9.81 -9.06 -2.66
C ALA A 175 10.28 -8.63 -4.07
N GLY A 176 10.26 -7.31 -4.33
CA GLY A 176 10.60 -6.74 -5.63
C GLY A 176 12.09 -6.82 -5.99
N TYR A 177 12.96 -6.98 -5.00
CA TYR A 177 14.41 -7.07 -5.18
C TYR A 177 14.98 -8.46 -4.86
N ASP A 178 14.12 -9.48 -4.72
CA ASP A 178 14.55 -10.86 -4.51
C ASP A 178 15.48 -11.06 -3.29
N VAL A 179 15.22 -10.32 -2.22
CA VAL A 179 16.01 -10.41 -0.99
C VAL A 179 15.80 -11.78 -0.36
N ALA A 180 16.89 -12.51 -0.10
CA ALA A 180 16.85 -13.74 0.67
C ALA A 180 16.54 -13.44 2.15
N LEU A 181 15.49 -14.08 2.69
CA LEU A 181 14.97 -13.85 4.03
C LEU A 181 14.87 -15.16 4.82
N SER A 182 14.83 -15.05 6.14
CA SER A 182 14.37 -16.13 7.02
C SER A 182 12.88 -16.45 6.80
N ASP A 183 12.46 -17.67 7.13
CA ASP A 183 11.06 -18.10 7.02
C ASP A 183 10.06 -17.21 7.78
N THR A 184 10.50 -16.61 8.90
CA THR A 184 9.66 -15.69 9.68
C THR A 184 9.48 -14.36 8.95
N ALA A 185 10.54 -13.80 8.39
CA ALA A 185 10.46 -12.57 7.61
C ALA A 185 9.72 -12.80 6.28
N GLN A 186 9.97 -13.92 5.60
CA GLN A 186 9.29 -14.27 4.35
C GLN A 186 7.78 -14.39 4.56
N ARG A 187 7.31 -15.12 5.58
CA ARG A 187 5.86 -15.19 5.89
C ARG A 187 5.22 -13.84 6.14
N TYR A 188 5.95 -12.92 6.78
CA TYR A 188 5.47 -11.57 7.03
C TYR A 188 5.42 -10.73 5.74
N VAL A 189 6.40 -10.89 4.84
CA VAL A 189 6.35 -10.31 3.48
C VAL A 189 5.15 -10.86 2.70
N ASP A 190 4.95 -12.18 2.71
CA ASP A 190 3.84 -12.83 2.01
C ASP A 190 2.49 -12.34 2.54
N THR A 191 2.39 -12.10 3.86
CA THR A 191 1.20 -11.51 4.49
C THR A 191 0.89 -10.13 3.91
N HIS A 192 1.90 -9.26 3.75
CA HIS A 192 1.72 -7.95 3.09
C HIS A 192 1.33 -8.08 1.62
N LEU A 193 1.95 -8.98 0.86
CA LEU A 193 1.66 -9.15 -0.56
C LEU A 193 0.27 -9.76 -0.81
N ALA A 194 -0.26 -10.51 0.15
CA ALA A 194 -1.61 -11.05 0.12
C ALA A 194 -2.69 -10.08 0.62
N ASP A 195 -2.30 -9.01 1.34
CA ASP A 195 -3.24 -8.03 1.87
C ASP A 195 -4.01 -7.31 0.74
N PRO A 196 -5.36 -7.30 0.79
CA PRO A 196 -6.16 -6.65 -0.25
C PRO A 196 -5.85 -5.16 -0.43
N TRP A 197 -5.52 -4.42 0.62
CA TRP A 197 -5.22 -2.99 0.49
C TRP A 197 -3.87 -2.77 -0.21
N PHE A 198 -2.86 -3.57 0.11
CA PHE A 198 -1.59 -3.54 -0.62
C PHE A 198 -1.79 -3.89 -2.11
N ARG A 199 -2.59 -4.93 -2.40
CA ARG A 199 -2.92 -5.33 -3.78
C ARG A 199 -3.68 -4.23 -4.52
N GLN A 200 -4.68 -3.58 -3.90
CA GLN A 200 -5.39 -2.42 -4.45
C GLN A 200 -4.42 -1.26 -4.75
N TRP A 201 -3.49 -0.98 -3.83
CA TRP A 201 -2.50 0.07 -4.03
C TRP A 201 -1.61 -0.21 -5.24
N ARG A 202 -1.20 -1.47 -5.41
CA ARG A 202 -0.44 -1.89 -6.58
C ARG A 202 -1.25 -1.75 -7.86
N THR A 203 -2.52 -2.17 -7.91
CA THR A 203 -3.34 -2.02 -9.13
C THR A 203 -3.51 -0.56 -9.51
N MET A 204 -3.73 0.35 -8.54
CA MET A 204 -3.76 1.80 -8.79
C MET A 204 -2.43 2.30 -9.38
N GLY A 205 -1.30 1.79 -8.90
CA GLY A 205 0.02 2.12 -9.45
C GLY A 205 0.34 1.48 -10.80
N LEU A 206 -0.40 0.49 -11.25
CA LEU A 206 -0.27 -0.07 -12.60
C LEU A 206 -1.14 0.67 -13.62
N THR A 207 -2.31 1.18 -13.19
CA THR A 207 -3.27 1.90 -14.04
C THR A 207 -3.06 3.41 -14.08
N THR A 208 -2.37 3.99 -13.08
CA THR A 208 -2.21 5.43 -12.92
C THR A 208 -0.74 5.84 -12.95
N GLY A 209 -0.44 6.93 -13.65
CA GLY A 209 0.92 7.49 -13.75
C GLY A 209 1.80 6.80 -14.78
N ASP A 210 2.95 7.41 -15.05
CA ASP A 210 3.92 6.90 -16.01
C ASP A 210 4.88 5.89 -15.37
N THR A 211 5.49 5.05 -16.20
CA THR A 211 6.70 4.33 -15.77
C THR A 211 7.84 5.33 -15.68
N LEU A 212 8.43 5.49 -14.50
CA LEU A 212 9.51 6.44 -14.22
C LEU A 212 10.88 5.76 -14.41
N PRO A 213 11.63 6.05 -15.49
CA PRO A 213 12.83 5.27 -15.86
C PRO A 213 13.97 5.34 -14.83
N TRP A 214 14.04 6.40 -14.03
CA TRP A 214 15.07 6.55 -12.99
C TRP A 214 14.91 5.61 -11.79
N TYR A 215 13.78 4.91 -11.69
CA TYR A 215 13.59 3.80 -10.74
C TYR A 215 14.02 2.45 -11.29
N ALA A 216 14.34 2.35 -12.59
CA ALA A 216 14.80 1.11 -13.18
C ALA A 216 16.21 0.75 -12.69
N LYS A 217 16.42 -0.54 -12.43
CA LYS A 217 17.71 -1.11 -12.06
C LYS A 217 18.18 -2.08 -13.14
N PRO A 218 19.50 -2.25 -13.33
CA PRO A 218 20.07 -3.08 -14.40
C PRO A 218 20.09 -4.57 -14.04
N PHE A 219 18.99 -5.09 -13.50
CA PHE A 219 18.83 -6.50 -13.13
C PHE A 219 17.81 -7.18 -14.04
N GLU A 220 17.91 -8.51 -14.16
CA GLU A 220 16.89 -9.29 -14.85
C GLU A 220 15.56 -9.18 -14.11
N THR A 221 14.46 -9.07 -14.85
CA THR A 221 13.12 -8.96 -14.27
C THR A 221 12.47 -10.33 -14.08
N LYS A 222 11.57 -10.41 -13.10
CA LYS A 222 10.69 -11.55 -12.86
C LYS A 222 9.25 -11.08 -12.74
N ALA A 223 8.31 -12.03 -12.77
CA ALA A 223 6.92 -11.75 -12.42
C ALA A 223 6.83 -11.21 -10.98
N TRP A 224 5.89 -10.29 -10.75
CA TRP A 224 5.67 -9.76 -9.40
C TRP A 224 5.33 -10.90 -8.42
N PRO A 225 6.04 -11.00 -7.28
CA PRO A 225 5.79 -12.04 -6.29
C PRO A 225 4.49 -11.79 -5.51
N GLY A 226 3.90 -12.88 -5.00
CA GLY A 226 2.64 -12.87 -4.25
C GLY A 226 1.56 -13.72 -4.92
N PRO A 227 0.31 -13.62 -4.46
CA PRO A 227 -0.81 -14.34 -5.06
C PRO A 227 -0.97 -13.96 -6.53
N ALA A 228 -1.12 -14.97 -7.39
CA ALA A 228 -1.43 -14.75 -8.80
C ALA A 228 -2.87 -14.23 -8.92
N PRO A 229 -3.11 -13.07 -9.57
CA PRO A 229 -4.45 -12.57 -9.80
C PRO A 229 -5.33 -13.53 -10.61
N LEU A 230 -6.64 -13.50 -10.36
CA LEU A 230 -7.61 -14.18 -11.21
C LEU A 230 -7.61 -13.58 -12.63
N ASN A 231 -7.84 -14.42 -13.63
CA ASN A 231 -7.92 -13.98 -15.01
C ASN A 231 -9.24 -13.23 -15.26
N ALA A 232 -9.15 -11.90 -15.44
CA ALA A 232 -10.28 -11.07 -15.80
C ALA A 232 -9.92 -10.15 -16.98
N THR A 233 -10.82 -10.05 -17.96
CA THR A 233 -10.54 -9.37 -19.24
C THR A 233 -11.55 -8.26 -19.50
N PRO A 234 -11.10 -7.00 -19.72
CA PRO A 234 -11.92 -5.94 -20.27
C PRO A 234 -12.68 -6.37 -21.54
N VAL A 235 -13.99 -6.16 -21.58
CA VAL A 235 -14.81 -6.40 -22.79
C VAL A 235 -15.61 -5.16 -23.18
N ASP A 236 -16.00 -5.07 -24.46
CA ASP A 236 -16.61 -3.88 -25.04
C ASP A 236 -18.11 -3.74 -24.72
N ALA A 237 -18.81 -4.85 -24.45
CA ALA A 237 -20.25 -4.86 -24.26
C ALA A 237 -20.73 -5.97 -23.31
N GLY A 238 -21.95 -5.80 -22.79
CA GLY A 238 -22.64 -6.74 -21.90
C GLY A 238 -23.42 -7.87 -22.61
N PRO A 239 -24.41 -8.47 -21.93
CA PRO A 239 -25.07 -7.99 -20.72
C PRO A 239 -24.27 -8.26 -19.43
N ALA A 240 -24.22 -7.26 -18.54
CA ALA A 240 -23.65 -7.43 -17.21
C ALA A 240 -24.62 -8.18 -16.28
N VAL A 241 -24.09 -9.00 -15.37
CA VAL A 241 -24.88 -9.72 -14.36
C VAL A 241 -25.39 -8.80 -13.24
N ASN A 242 -24.72 -7.67 -13.01
CA ASN A 242 -25.09 -6.68 -12.01
C ASN A 242 -25.78 -5.47 -12.66
N ALA A 243 -26.85 -4.99 -12.02
CA ALA A 243 -27.57 -3.79 -12.45
C ALA A 243 -26.87 -2.48 -12.09
N HIS A 244 -26.03 -2.48 -11.05
CA HIS A 244 -25.35 -1.30 -10.52
C HIS A 244 -23.86 -1.59 -10.28
N CYS A 245 -23.02 -0.59 -10.47
CA CYS A 245 -21.59 -0.64 -10.19
C CYS A 245 -21.34 -1.02 -8.71
N PRO A 246 -20.45 -1.99 -8.41
CA PRO A 246 -20.21 -2.44 -7.03
C PRO A 246 -19.57 -1.37 -6.12
N PHE A 247 -18.96 -0.34 -6.70
CA PHE A 247 -18.21 0.67 -5.94
C PHE A 247 -18.96 1.98 -5.74
N THR A 248 -19.72 2.39 -6.75
CA THR A 248 -20.38 3.71 -6.79
C THR A 248 -21.91 3.60 -6.76
N GLY A 249 -22.48 2.43 -7.09
CA GLY A 249 -23.92 2.24 -7.22
C GLY A 249 -24.54 2.81 -8.50
N GLY A 250 -23.77 3.47 -9.36
CA GLY A 250 -24.27 4.01 -10.63
C GLY A 250 -24.45 2.96 -11.73
N ALA A 251 -24.97 3.40 -12.88
CA ALA A 251 -25.27 2.53 -14.01
C ALA A 251 -23.97 2.06 -14.72
N PRO A 252 -23.88 0.76 -15.08
CA PRO A 252 -22.68 0.22 -15.72
C PRO A 252 -22.54 0.68 -17.18
N THR A 253 -21.36 1.17 -17.53
CA THR A 253 -20.97 1.60 -18.89
C THR A 253 -19.66 0.94 -19.36
N TYR A 254 -18.92 0.31 -18.44
CA TYR A 254 -17.70 -0.44 -18.70
C TYR A 254 -17.86 -1.87 -18.22
N PHE A 255 -17.26 -2.82 -18.93
CA PHE A 255 -17.50 -4.25 -18.70
C PHE A 255 -16.19 -5.04 -18.49
N LEU A 256 -16.27 -6.08 -17.67
CA LEU A 256 -15.20 -7.02 -17.36
C LEU A 256 -15.76 -8.45 -17.44
N GLU A 257 -15.12 -9.32 -18.21
CA GLU A 257 -15.41 -10.75 -18.18
C GLU A 257 -14.50 -11.46 -17.17
N MET A 258 -15.09 -12.31 -16.33
CA MET A 258 -14.36 -13.23 -15.45
C MET A 258 -15.21 -14.50 -15.26
N ASP A 259 -14.59 -15.67 -15.43
CA ASP A 259 -15.25 -16.98 -15.32
C ASP A 259 -16.53 -17.12 -16.17
N GLY A 260 -16.50 -16.62 -17.41
CA GLY A 260 -17.62 -16.68 -18.36
C GLY A 260 -18.80 -15.78 -18.02
N ARG A 261 -18.66 -14.87 -17.05
CA ARG A 261 -19.67 -13.88 -16.65
C ARG A 261 -19.15 -12.47 -16.89
N ILE A 262 -20.03 -11.58 -17.30
CA ILE A 262 -19.71 -10.17 -17.53
C ILE A 262 -20.21 -9.34 -16.35
N TYR A 263 -19.36 -8.49 -15.80
CA TYR A 263 -19.65 -7.58 -14.70
C TYR A 263 -19.51 -6.13 -15.18
N GLY A 264 -20.42 -5.27 -14.72
CA GLY A 264 -20.53 -3.88 -15.13
C GLY A 264 -19.98 -2.90 -14.09
N PHE A 265 -19.35 -1.83 -14.57
CA PHE A 265 -18.75 -0.76 -13.78
C PHE A 265 -19.16 0.60 -14.36
N GLU A 266 -19.29 1.62 -13.51
CA GLU A 266 -19.60 2.99 -13.95
C GLU A 266 -18.36 3.73 -14.48
N ASN A 267 -17.17 3.39 -13.99
CA ASN A 267 -15.91 4.05 -14.35
C ASN A 267 -14.91 3.04 -14.92
N LYS A 268 -14.26 3.40 -16.04
CA LYS A 268 -13.17 2.66 -16.68
C LYS A 268 -12.03 2.35 -15.70
N THR A 269 -11.64 3.31 -14.87
CA THR A 269 -10.53 3.13 -13.92
C THR A 269 -10.82 2.00 -12.95
N CYS A 270 -12.01 1.99 -12.33
CA CYS A 270 -12.41 0.91 -11.43
C CYS A 270 -12.43 -0.45 -12.13
N ARG A 271 -12.90 -0.51 -13.39
CA ARG A 271 -12.88 -1.73 -14.21
C ARG A 271 -11.46 -2.19 -14.47
N ASP A 272 -10.57 -1.30 -14.92
CA ASP A 272 -9.19 -1.65 -15.25
C ASP A 272 -8.40 -2.09 -14.01
N GLU A 273 -8.59 -1.43 -12.87
CA GLU A 273 -7.98 -1.83 -11.60
C GLU A 273 -8.49 -3.19 -11.11
N THR A 274 -9.79 -3.45 -11.26
CA THR A 274 -10.39 -4.75 -10.94
C THR A 274 -9.89 -5.84 -11.88
N ALA A 275 -9.70 -5.53 -13.17
CA ALA A 275 -9.19 -6.48 -14.15
C ALA A 275 -7.77 -6.97 -13.81
N LEU A 276 -6.93 -6.09 -13.25
CA LEU A 276 -5.56 -6.43 -12.87
C LEU A 276 -5.49 -7.34 -11.65
N ASP A 277 -6.41 -7.17 -10.69
CA ASP A 277 -6.46 -7.99 -9.49
C ASP A 277 -7.87 -8.05 -8.87
N PRO A 278 -8.74 -8.96 -9.35
CA PRO A 278 -10.13 -9.00 -8.90
C PRO A 278 -10.29 -9.23 -7.39
N GLU A 279 -9.45 -10.10 -6.80
CA GLU A 279 -9.52 -10.46 -5.39
C GLU A 279 -9.10 -9.32 -4.45
N ALA A 280 -8.40 -8.32 -4.97
CA ALA A 280 -8.11 -7.12 -4.22
C ALA A 280 -9.38 -6.31 -3.90
N TRP A 281 -10.52 -6.58 -4.56
CA TRP A 281 -11.74 -5.78 -4.47
C TRP A 281 -12.93 -6.58 -3.87
N PRO A 282 -13.10 -6.61 -2.54
CA PRO A 282 -14.16 -7.38 -1.88
C PRO A 282 -15.58 -7.06 -2.38
N ALA A 283 -15.87 -5.79 -2.70
CA ALA A 283 -17.18 -5.40 -3.24
C ALA A 283 -17.46 -6.01 -4.63
N PHE A 284 -16.42 -6.18 -5.44
CA PHE A 284 -16.53 -6.92 -6.71
C PHE A 284 -16.67 -8.42 -6.46
N MET A 285 -15.82 -9.00 -5.60
CA MET A 285 -15.88 -10.43 -5.30
C MET A 285 -17.22 -10.87 -4.68
N ALA A 286 -17.90 -10.00 -3.94
CA ALA A 286 -19.25 -10.28 -3.45
C ALA A 286 -20.28 -10.50 -4.58
N LEU A 287 -20.07 -9.95 -5.77
CA LEU A 287 -20.93 -10.19 -6.94
C LEU A 287 -20.72 -11.59 -7.54
N THR A 288 -19.54 -12.18 -7.36
CA THR A 288 -19.18 -13.47 -7.97
C THR A 288 -19.73 -14.64 -7.15
N THR A 289 -19.86 -14.45 -5.82
CA THR A 289 -20.41 -15.45 -4.88
C THR A 289 -21.93 -15.39 -4.75
N SER A 290 -22.57 -14.30 -5.19
CA SER A 290 -24.02 -14.14 -5.15
C SER A 290 -24.65 -14.88 -6.33
N SER A 291 -24.79 -16.20 -6.23
CA SER A 291 -25.45 -17.06 -7.22
C SER A 291 -26.12 -18.26 -6.55
#